data_AF-A0A9D7Y5I1-F1
#
_entry.id   AF-A0A9D7Y5I1-F1
#
_cell.length_a   1.000
_cell.length_b   1.000
_cell.length_c   1.000
_cell.angle_alpha   90.00
_cell.angle_beta   90.00
_cell.angle_gamma   90.00
#
_symmetry.space_group_name_H-M   'P 1'
#
loop_
_entity.id
_entity.type
_entity.pdbx_description
1 polymer ?
#
loop_
_entity_poly.entity_id
_entity_poly.type
_entity_poly.pdbx_seq_one_letter_code
_entity_poly.pdbx_strand_id
1 'polypeptide(L)'
;MSAKKVLIGVLAGAITGAAAGVLFAPHKGKSTRRRIMEKRDSYVASFEQILNGYADMIHSKIESMKLEILPQSTNGNVKVEDAITDLIFEKIK
;
A
#
# COMPACT_ATOMS: atom_id res chain seq x y z
N MET A 1 13.13 9.96 12.54
CA MET A 1 13.20 8.53 12.16
C MET A 1 13.72 8.43 10.73
N SER A 2 14.64 7.51 10.43
CA SER A 2 15.22 7.41 9.09
C SER A 2 14.22 6.81 8.09
N ALA A 3 13.95 7.49 6.98
CA ALA A 3 13.01 7.08 5.92
C ALA A 3 13.25 5.65 5.39
N LYS A 4 14.51 5.21 5.39
CA LYS A 4 14.90 3.82 5.03
C LYS A 4 14.18 2.77 5.90
N LYS A 5 14.05 2.99 7.22
CA LYS A 5 13.39 2.03 8.12
C LYS A 5 11.88 1.95 7.85
N VAL A 6 11.27 3.09 7.51
CA VAL A 6 9.84 3.16 7.15
C VAL A 6 9.58 2.44 5.82
N LEU A 7 10.40 2.69 4.80
CA LEU A 7 10.25 2.05 3.48
C LEU A 7 10.38 0.53 3.56
N ILE A 8 11.38 0.03 4.29
CA ILE A 8 11.57 -1.41 4.51
C ILE A 8 10.38 -2.01 5.28
N GLY A 9 9.87 -1.30 6.29
CA GLY A 9 8.68 -1.72 7.04
C GLY A 9 7.42 -1.82 6.16
N VAL A 10 7.21 -0.87 5.25
CA VAL A 10 6.09 -0.89 4.30
C VAL A 10 6.22 -2.03 3.30
N LEU A 11 7.41 -2.25 2.72
CA LEU A 11 7.64 -3.33 1.76
C LEU A 11 7.45 -4.73 2.39
N ALA A 12 8.04 -4.96 3.57
CA ALA A 12 7.85 -6.21 4.31
C ALA A 12 6.38 -6.42 4.73
N GLY A 13 5.69 -5.33 5.12
CA GLY A 13 4.26 -5.34 5.42
C GLY A 13 3.39 -5.65 4.21
N ALA A 14 3.73 -5.14 3.03
CA ALA A 14 3.00 -5.39 1.79
C ALA A 14 3.11 -6.85 1.34
N ILE A 15 4.32 -7.44 1.36
CA ILE A 15 4.52 -8.86 1.00
C ILE A 15 3.77 -9.77 1.97
N THR A 16 3.93 -9.54 3.28
CA THR A 16 3.28 -10.34 4.32
C THR A 16 1.75 -10.19 4.25
N GLY A 17 1.27 -8.97 4.00
CA GLY A 17 -0.16 -8.68 3.84
C GLY A 17 -0.76 -9.31 2.59
N ALA A 18 -0.05 -9.31 1.46
CA ALA A 18 -0.49 -9.99 0.24
C ALA A 18 -0.50 -11.51 0.40
N ALA A 19 0.55 -12.09 0.99
CA ALA A 19 0.61 -13.52 1.27
C ALA A 19 -0.52 -13.94 2.21
N ALA A 20 -0.77 -13.19 3.28
CA ALA A 20 -1.88 -13.43 4.19
C ALA A 20 -3.25 -13.26 3.49
N GLY A 21 -3.43 -12.22 2.68
CA GLY A 21 -4.67 -11.97 1.94
C GLY A 21 -5.00 -13.07 0.93
N VAL A 22 -3.98 -13.62 0.26
CA VAL A 22 -4.15 -14.74 -0.68
C VAL A 22 -4.43 -16.05 0.08
N LEU A 23 -3.73 -16.33 1.18
CA LEU A 23 -3.95 -17.54 1.98
C LEU A 23 -5.32 -17.57 2.67
N PHE A 24 -5.79 -16.41 3.15
CA PHE A 24 -7.08 -16.31 3.82
C PHE A 24 -8.27 -16.13 2.86
N ALA A 25 -8.06 -15.90 1.57
CA ALA A 25 -9.13 -15.64 0.60
C ALA A 25 -10.12 -16.82 0.52
N PRO A 26 -11.33 -16.73 1.11
CA PRO A 26 -12.24 -17.86 1.22
C PRO A 26 -13.38 -17.68 0.22
N HIS A 27 -13.19 -18.11 -1.04
CA HIS A 27 -14.31 -18.27 -1.97
C HIS A 27 -13.97 -19.15 -3.18
N LYS A 28 -14.91 -20.03 -3.56
CA LYS A 28 -14.82 -20.83 -4.79
C LYS A 28 -14.86 -19.92 -6.02
N GLY A 29 -13.87 -20.06 -6.92
CA GLY A 29 -13.65 -19.17 -8.06
C GLY A 29 -14.85 -18.93 -9.01
N LYS A 30 -15.79 -19.89 -9.09
CA LYS A 30 -17.02 -19.74 -9.89
C LYS A 30 -17.93 -18.62 -9.38
N SER A 31 -18.05 -18.48 -8.05
CA SER A 31 -18.87 -17.42 -7.45
C SER A 31 -18.14 -16.07 -7.46
N THR A 32 -16.81 -16.10 -7.31
CA THR A 32 -15.95 -14.90 -7.35
C THR A 32 -15.97 -14.23 -8.72
N ARG A 33 -15.83 -14.97 -9.82
CA ARG A 33 -15.83 -14.39 -11.18
C ARG A 33 -17.17 -13.70 -11.50
N ARG A 34 -18.29 -14.31 -11.09
CA ARG A 34 -19.63 -13.72 -11.25
C ARG A 34 -19.81 -12.47 -10.39
N ARG A 35 -19.40 -12.52 -9.12
CA ARG A 35 -19.46 -11.37 -8.21
C ARG A 35 -18.55 -10.22 -8.66
N ILE A 36 -17.37 -10.52 -9.22
CA ILE A 36 -16.48 -9.50 -9.79
C ILE A 36 -17.18 -8.80 -10.96
N MET A 37 -17.77 -9.55 -11.90
CA MET A 37 -18.50 -8.92 -13.01
C MET A 37 -19.67 -8.05 -12.56
N GLU A 38 -20.48 -8.54 -11.62
CA GLU A 38 -21.67 -7.82 -11.14
C GLU A 38 -21.32 -6.62 -10.22
N LYS A 39 -20.21 -6.69 -9.48
CA LYS A 39 -19.86 -5.69 -8.47
C LYS A 39 -18.65 -4.83 -8.80
N ARG A 40 -17.94 -5.04 -9.92
CA ARG A 40 -16.73 -4.27 -10.25
C ARG A 40 -16.95 -2.76 -10.15
N ASP A 41 -18.00 -2.27 -10.80
CA ASP A 41 -18.24 -0.82 -10.89
C ASP A 41 -18.66 -0.24 -9.53
N SER A 42 -19.38 -1.00 -8.70
CA SER A 42 -19.71 -0.58 -7.32
C SER A 42 -18.50 -0.63 -6.38
N TYR A 43 -17.62 -1.62 -6.54
CA TYR A 43 -16.37 -1.70 -5.78
C TYR A 43 -15.46 -0.51 -6.10
N VAL A 44 -15.31 -0.14 -7.37
CA VAL A 44 -14.51 1.03 -7.77
C VAL A 44 -15.09 2.30 -7.15
N ALA A 45 -16.40 2.53 -7.28
CA ALA A 45 -17.04 3.71 -6.71
C ALA A 45 -16.92 3.78 -5.18
N SER A 46 -17.14 2.67 -4.46
CA SER A 46 -16.96 2.62 -3.01
C SER A 46 -15.50 2.79 -2.61
N PHE A 47 -14.56 2.27 -3.40
CA PHE A 47 -13.13 2.41 -3.15
C PHE A 47 -12.67 3.85 -3.33
N GLU A 48 -13.11 4.54 -4.38
CA GLU A 48 -12.84 5.97 -4.60
C GLU A 48 -13.40 6.83 -3.46
N GLN A 49 -14.60 6.55 -2.96
CA GLN A 49 -15.16 7.26 -1.80
C GLN A 49 -14.32 7.07 -0.54
N ILE A 50 -13.88 5.83 -0.27
CA ILE A 50 -13.00 5.54 0.87
C ILE A 50 -11.65 6.23 0.68
N LEU A 51 -11.05 6.17 -0.51
CA LEU A 51 -9.77 6.81 -0.80
C LEU A 51 -9.84 8.33 -0.65
N ASN A 52 -10.90 8.97 -1.15
CA ASN A 52 -11.08 10.41 -1.01
C ASN A 52 -11.22 10.79 0.48
N GLY A 53 -12.01 10.05 1.26
CA GLY A 53 -12.13 10.30 2.70
C GLY A 53 -10.82 10.08 3.48
N TYR A 54 -10.02 9.09 3.09
CA TYR A 54 -8.69 8.86 3.67
C TYR A 54 -7.70 9.92 3.22
N ALA A 55 -7.73 10.35 1.97
CA ALA A 55 -6.90 11.42 1.45
C ALA A 55 -7.19 12.72 2.21
N ASP A 56 -8.46 13.07 2.41
CA ASP A 56 -8.87 14.26 3.18
C ASP A 56 -8.45 14.16 4.66
N MET A 57 -8.59 12.99 5.28
CA MET A 57 -8.13 12.76 6.65
C MET A 57 -6.61 12.85 6.75
N ILE A 58 -5.87 12.28 5.80
CA ILE A 58 -4.41 12.36 5.74
C ILE A 58 -3.97 13.80 5.49
N HIS A 59 -4.62 14.52 4.57
CA HIS A 59 -4.33 15.91 4.27
C HIS A 59 -4.53 16.79 5.50
N SER A 60 -5.66 16.68 6.20
CA SER A 60 -5.92 17.44 7.43
C SER A 60 -4.98 17.06 8.58
N LYS A 61 -4.62 15.78 8.73
CA LYS A 61 -3.65 15.33 9.74
C LYS A 61 -2.22 15.74 9.42
N ILE A 62 -1.84 15.70 8.13
CA ILE A 62 -0.55 16.20 7.67
C ILE A 62 -0.48 17.70 7.86
N GLU A 63 -1.53 18.45 7.56
CA GLU A 63 -1.56 19.91 7.68
C GLU A 63 -1.48 20.36 9.15
N SER A 64 -2.19 19.70 10.06
CA SER A 64 -2.07 19.91 11.51
C SER A 64 -0.71 19.46 12.08
N MET A 65 -0.08 18.44 11.50
CA MET A 65 1.30 18.05 11.83
C MET A 65 2.38 18.88 11.11
N LYS A 66 2.03 19.63 10.05
CA LYS A 66 2.97 20.38 9.20
C LYS A 66 3.63 21.54 9.94
N LEU A 67 2.98 22.04 10.99
CA LEU A 67 3.51 23.08 11.87
C LEU A 67 4.61 22.58 12.82
N GLU A 68 4.83 21.27 12.94
CA GLU A 68 5.90 20.71 13.79
C GLU A 68 7.00 19.95 13.01
N ILE A 69 6.83 19.65 11.71
CA ILE A 69 7.66 18.63 11.02
C ILE A 69 8.44 19.15 9.77
N LEU A 70 8.29 20.41 9.34
CA LEU A 70 9.05 20.94 8.18
C LEU A 70 10.31 21.70 8.63
N PRO A 71 11.46 21.02 8.74
CA PRO A 71 12.37 21.04 7.60
C PRO A 71 13.08 19.70 7.38
N GLN A 72 13.46 19.43 6.12
CA GLN A 72 14.26 18.30 5.62
C GLN A 72 13.47 17.13 5.01
N SER A 73 12.96 17.34 3.80
CA SER A 73 12.80 16.23 2.85
C SER A 73 13.01 16.73 1.42
N THR A 74 14.26 17.03 1.10
CA THR A 74 14.78 17.09 -0.27
C THR A 74 15.67 15.85 -0.44
N ASN A 75 15.52 15.14 -1.57
CA ASN A 75 16.34 14.02 -2.06
C ASN A 75 15.97 12.59 -1.62
N GLY A 76 14.83 12.08 -2.10
CA GLY A 76 14.39 10.69 -1.88
C GLY A 76 14.25 9.81 -3.12
N ASN A 77 14.69 10.25 -4.31
CA ASN A 77 14.53 9.49 -5.56
C ASN A 77 15.63 8.43 -5.81
N VAL A 78 16.18 7.80 -4.76
CA VAL A 78 17.19 6.73 -4.93
C VAL A 78 17.03 5.73 -3.79
N LYS A 79 16.61 4.49 -4.09
CA LYS A 79 16.66 3.22 -3.28
C LYS A 79 15.38 2.36 -3.29
N VAL A 80 14.32 2.79 -3.97
CA VAL A 80 13.14 1.92 -4.18
C VAL A 80 13.51 0.71 -5.03
N GLU A 81 14.38 0.90 -6.03
CA GLU A 81 14.82 -0.15 -6.95
C GLU A 81 15.79 -1.13 -6.30
N ASP A 82 16.69 -0.67 -5.42
CA ASP A 82 17.69 -1.52 -4.75
C ASP A 82 17.04 -2.56 -3.81
N ALA A 83 16.03 -2.16 -3.03
CA ALA A 83 15.38 -3.04 -2.05
C ALA A 83 14.47 -4.10 -2.70
N ILE A 84 13.90 -3.77 -3.87
CA ILE A 84 13.12 -4.72 -4.66
C ILE A 84 14.06 -5.74 -5.32
N THR A 85 15.23 -5.29 -5.79
CA THR A 85 16.21 -6.15 -6.46
C THR A 85 16.80 -7.20 -5.50
N ASP A 86 17.09 -6.84 -4.25
CA ASP A 86 17.62 -7.76 -3.24
C ASP A 86 16.63 -8.87 -2.84
N LEU A 87 15.35 -8.53 -2.67
CA LEU A 87 14.30 -9.50 -2.31
C LEU A 87 13.99 -10.51 -3.44
N ILE A 88 14.14 -10.08 -4.69
CA ILE A 88 13.96 -10.95 -5.87
C ILE A 88 15.15 -11.89 -6.01
N PHE A 89 16.38 -11.41 -5.77
CA PHE A 89 17.60 -12.23 -5.89
C PHE A 89 17.69 -13.32 -4.80
N GLU A 90 17.24 -13.04 -3.57
CA GLU A 90 17.29 -14.01 -2.47
C GLU A 90 16.37 -15.21 -2.68
N LYS A 91 15.29 -15.06 -3.46
CA LYS A 91 14.33 -16.15 -3.74
C LYS A 91 14.67 -17.00 -4.97
N ILE A 92 15.70 -16.63 -5.74
CA ILE A 92 16.11 -17.31 -6.98
C ILE A 92 17.30 -18.28 -6.75
N LYS A 93 17.94 -18.28 -5.57
CA LYS A 93 18.95 -19.26 -5.17
C LYS A 93 18.33 -20.40 -4.36
#